data_AF-Q6LNQ2-F1
#
_entry.id   AF-Q6LNQ2-F1
#
_cell.length_a   1.000
_cell.length_b   1.000
_cell.length_c   1.000
_cell.angle_alpha   90.00
_cell.angle_beta   90.00
_cell.angle_gamma   90.00
#
_symmetry.space_group_name_H-M   'P 1'
#
loop_
_entity.id
_entity.type
_entity.pdbx_description
1 polymer ?
#
loop_
_entity_poly.entity_id
_entity_poly.type
_entity_poly.pdbx_seq_one_letter_code
_entity_poly.pdbx_strand_id
1 'polypeptide(L)'
;MPHNNDDLIAIFNDTFLERFNTELVLGGDEPIYLPADVDNAHHRIIFARGFFASAMHEIAHWCIAGLQRRLLEDYGYWYEPDGSNRCGAG
;
A
#
# COMPACT_ATOMS: atom_id res chain seq x y z
N MET A 1 17.61 18.84 -2.69
CA MET A 1 16.47 19.13 -1.79
C MET A 1 16.07 17.81 -1.16
N PRO A 2 16.00 17.67 0.17
CA PRO A 2 15.52 16.44 0.77
C PRO A 2 14.04 16.28 0.42
N HIS A 3 13.69 15.19 -0.25
CA HIS A 3 12.29 14.81 -0.42
C HIS A 3 11.86 14.14 0.88
N ASN A 4 11.17 14.89 1.74
CA ASN A 4 10.64 14.36 2.98
C ASN A 4 9.37 13.56 2.66
N ASN A 5 9.34 12.29 3.03
CA ASN A 5 8.14 11.47 2.85
C ASN A 5 6.97 11.98 3.69
N ASP A 6 7.27 12.70 4.78
CA ASP A 6 6.28 13.31 5.65
C ASP A 6 5.39 14.31 4.90
N ASP A 7 5.98 15.14 4.02
CA ASP A 7 5.22 16.07 3.19
C ASP A 7 4.30 15.34 2.21
N LEU A 8 4.79 14.24 1.61
CA LEU A 8 3.99 13.42 0.71
C LEU A 8 2.81 12.78 1.43
N ILE A 9 3.04 12.24 2.64
CA ILE A 9 2.01 11.66 3.49
C ILE A 9 0.97 12.71 3.86
N ALA A 10 1.40 13.89 4.31
CA ALA A 10 0.51 14.97 4.67
C ALA A 10 -0.36 15.42 3.48
N ILE A 11 0.24 15.64 2.31
CA ILE A 11 -0.49 16.04 1.10
C ILE A 11 -1.46 14.95 0.65
N PHE A 12 -1.05 13.68 0.68
CA PHE A 12 -1.91 12.57 0.30
C PHE A 12 -3.11 12.46 1.24
N ASN A 13 -2.88 12.49 2.55
CA ASN A 13 -3.92 12.38 3.55
C ASN A 13 -4.89 13.56 3.45
N ASP A 14 -4.39 14.79 3.32
CA ASP A 14 -5.26 15.97 3.13
C ASP A 14 -6.15 15.85 1.88
N THR A 15 -5.62 15.29 0.80
CA THR A 15 -6.35 15.20 -0.48
C THR A 15 -7.34 14.02 -0.51
N PHE A 16 -7.00 12.87 0.07
CA PHE A 16 -7.73 11.62 -0.15
C PHE A 16 -8.40 11.03 1.10
N LEU A 17 -8.02 11.45 2.30
CA LEU A 17 -8.60 10.91 3.54
C LEU A 17 -10.10 11.22 3.63
N GLU A 18 -10.50 12.47 3.42
CA GLU A 18 -11.91 12.86 3.54
C GLU A 18 -12.79 12.25 2.44
N ARG A 19 -12.28 12.18 1.20
CA ARG A 19 -13.07 11.75 0.03
C ARG A 19 -13.08 10.24 -0.18
N PHE A 20 -11.97 9.56 0.10
CA PHE A 20 -11.79 8.14 -0.19
C PHE A 20 -11.48 7.32 1.07
N ASN A 21 -11.52 7.93 2.25
CA ASN A 21 -11.26 7.26 3.51
C ASN A 21 -9.89 6.55 3.52
N THR A 22 -8.92 7.07 2.76
CA THR A 22 -7.62 6.42 2.54
C THR A 22 -6.49 7.32 3.00
N GLU A 23 -5.59 6.77 3.83
CA GLU A 23 -4.36 7.40 4.29
C GLU A 23 -3.12 6.67 3.77
N LEU A 24 -2.04 7.42 3.60
CA LEU A 24 -0.71 6.92 3.31
C LEU A 24 0.08 6.83 4.63
N VAL A 25 0.68 5.67 4.88
CA VAL A 25 1.42 5.40 6.11
C VAL A 25 2.83 4.95 5.74
N LEU A 26 3.83 5.57 6.39
CA LEU A 26 5.19 5.08 6.31
C LEU A 26 5.30 3.79 7.12
N GLY A 27 5.62 2.67 6.48
CA GLY A 27 5.79 1.38 7.16
C GLY A 27 7.06 0.65 6.78
N GLY A 28 7.08 -0.64 7.12
CA GLY A 28 8.28 -1.48 7.28
C GLY A 28 8.96 -1.90 5.97
N ASP A 29 9.37 -3.17 5.91
CA ASP A 29 10.19 -3.69 4.80
C ASP A 29 9.41 -3.94 3.51
N GLU A 30 8.08 -4.15 3.59
CA GLU A 30 7.22 -4.51 2.46
C GLU A 30 6.05 -3.52 2.32
N PRO A 31 5.71 -3.12 1.07
CA PRO A 31 4.50 -2.35 0.81
C PRO A 31 3.26 -3.24 0.98
N ILE A 32 2.20 -2.71 1.57
CA ILE A 32 0.94 -3.42 1.76
C ILE A 32 -0.25 -2.46 1.80
N TYR A 33 -1.34 -2.85 1.15
CA TYR A 33 -2.61 -2.16 1.28
C TYR A 33 -3.53 -2.86 2.28
N LEU A 34 -3.93 -2.12 3.32
CA LEU A 34 -4.87 -2.58 4.34
C LEU A 34 -6.20 -1.82 4.21
N PRO A 35 -7.32 -2.51 3.94
CA PRO A 35 -8.61 -1.84 3.95
C PRO A 35 -9.02 -1.43 5.37
N ALA A 36 -9.98 -0.50 5.47
CA ALA A 36 -10.59 -0.17 6.76
C ALA A 36 -11.22 -1.41 7.40
N ASP A 37 -10.96 -1.59 8.69
CA ASP A 37 -11.38 -2.73 9.51
C ASP A 37 -12.02 -2.25 10.83
N VAL A 38 -12.30 -3.17 11.75
CA VAL A 38 -12.95 -2.85 13.04
C VAL A 38 -12.03 -2.06 13.97
N ASP A 39 -10.72 -2.28 13.90
CA ASP A 39 -9.68 -1.56 14.65
C ASP A 39 -9.31 -0.24 13.96
N ASN A 40 -9.45 -0.13 12.64
CA ASN A 40 -9.00 1.01 11.84
C ASN A 40 -10.09 1.50 10.89
N ALA A 41 -10.66 2.67 11.19
CA ALA A 41 -11.75 3.25 10.40
C ALA A 41 -11.34 3.68 8.97
N HIS A 42 -10.04 3.75 8.66
CA HIS A 42 -9.50 4.24 7.39
C HIS A 42 -8.68 3.16 6.67
N HIS A 43 -8.70 3.21 5.33
CA HIS A 43 -7.84 2.39 4.48
C HIS A 43 -6.41 2.92 4.55
N ARG A 44 -5.42 2.04 4.69
CA ARG A 44 -4.01 2.41 4.86
C ARG A 44 -3.18 1.85 3.72
N ILE A 45 -2.50 2.73 3.01
CA ILE A 45 -1.48 2.37 2.03
C ILE A 45 -0.13 2.45 2.74
N ILE A 46 0.46 1.30 3.02
CA ILE A 46 1.78 1.21 3.65
C ILE A 46 2.82 1.05 2.55
N PHE A 47 3.81 1.96 2.50
CA PHE A 47 4.92 1.87 1.55
C PHE A 47 6.24 1.59 2.27
N ALA A 48 7.15 0.91 1.58
CA ALA A 48 8.38 0.39 2.18
C ALA A 48 9.49 1.44 2.28
N ARG A 49 10.29 1.30 3.36
CA ARG A 49 11.62 1.91 3.56
C ARG A 49 11.71 3.43 3.45
N GLY A 50 10.59 4.15 3.42
CA GLY A 50 10.62 5.61 3.33
C GLY A 50 11.25 6.11 2.03
N PHE A 51 11.04 5.41 0.91
CA PHE A 51 11.43 5.95 -0.38
C PHE A 51 10.25 6.65 -1.03
N PHE A 52 10.45 7.91 -1.42
CA PHE A 52 9.46 8.69 -2.18
C PHE A 52 8.99 7.96 -3.44
N ALA A 53 9.91 7.27 -4.14
CA ALA A 53 9.58 6.46 -5.31
C ALA A 53 8.68 5.26 -4.97
N SER A 54 8.86 4.63 -3.82
CA SER A 54 8.00 3.53 -3.36
C SER A 54 6.62 4.05 -3.02
N ALA A 55 6.51 5.17 -2.29
CA ALA A 55 5.22 5.79 -2.02
C ALA A 55 4.46 6.14 -3.31
N MET A 56 5.14 6.74 -4.29
CA MET A 56 4.54 7.05 -5.59
C MET A 56 4.11 5.80 -6.37
N HIS A 57 4.86 4.69 -6.24
CA HIS A 57 4.51 3.41 -6.85
C HIS A 57 3.20 2.87 -6.29
N GLU A 58 3.05 2.88 -4.95
CA GLU A 58 1.84 2.41 -4.27
C GLU A 58 0.64 3.31 -4.55
N ILE A 59 0.83 4.64 -4.58
CA ILE A 59 -0.22 5.58 -4.96
C ILE A 59 -0.69 5.32 -6.40
N ALA A 60 0.23 5.01 -7.31
CA ALA A 60 -0.14 4.66 -8.68
C ALA A 60 -0.96 3.37 -8.74
N HIS A 61 -0.56 2.33 -8.00
CA HIS A 61 -1.35 1.10 -7.86
C HIS A 61 -2.74 1.38 -7.30
N TRP A 62 -2.84 2.20 -6.25
CA TRP A 62 -4.12 2.61 -5.68
C TRP A 62 -5.02 3.38 -6.66
N CYS A 63 -4.43 4.27 -7.46
CA CYS A 63 -5.14 5.04 -8.49
C CYS A 63 -5.69 4.14 -9.60
N ILE A 64 -4.95 3.07 -9.96
CA ILE A 64 -5.37 2.09 -10.96
C ILE A 64 -6.36 1.08 -10.36
N ALA A 65 -6.23 0.77 -9.07
CA ALA A 65 -7.13 -0.12 -8.35
C ALA A 65 -8.51 0.53 -8.19
N GLY A 66 -9.51 -0.04 -8.88
CA GLY A 66 -10.89 0.41 -8.76
C GLY A 66 -11.49 0.17 -7.36
N LEU A 67 -12.64 0.78 -7.09
CA LEU A 67 -13.32 0.72 -5.78
C LEU A 67 -13.46 -0.69 -5.21
N GLN A 68 -13.70 -1.71 -6.05
CA GLN A 68 -13.85 -3.08 -5.58
C GLN A 68 -12.54 -3.69 -5.07
N ARG A 69 -11.41 -3.34 -5.69
CA ARG A 69 -10.08 -3.83 -5.26
C ARG A 69 -9.61 -3.13 -3.99
N ARG A 70 -10.04 -1.90 -3.74
CA ARG A 70 -9.77 -1.16 -2.49
C ARG A 70 -10.46 -1.75 -1.25
N LEU A 71 -11.31 -2.76 -1.43
CA LEU A 71 -11.89 -3.53 -0.33
C LEU A 71 -11.11 -4.81 -0.01
N LEU A 72 -10.11 -5.14 -0.82
CA LEU A 72 -9.29 -6.35 -0.67
C LEU A 72 -7.91 -5.96 -0.15
N GLU A 73 -7.38 -6.75 0.77
CA GLU A 73 -5.97 -6.68 1.17
C GLU A 73 -5.07 -6.84 -0.06
N ASP A 74 -4.04 -5.99 -0.14
CA ASP A 74 -3.10 -5.91 -1.27
C ASP A 74 -3.78 -5.78 -2.65
N TYR A 75 -4.93 -5.11 -2.72
CA TYR A 75 -5.77 -4.99 -3.93
C TYR A 75 -6.25 -6.32 -4.53
N GLY A 76 -6.10 -7.43 -3.79
CA GLY A 76 -6.31 -8.78 -4.29
C GLY A 76 -5.20 -9.28 -5.21
N TYR A 77 -4.03 -8.64 -5.23
CA TYR A 77 -2.85 -9.22 -5.86
C TYR A 77 -2.42 -10.45 -5.05
N TRP A 78 -2.53 -11.61 -5.70
CA TRP A 78 -1.97 -12.83 -5.16
C TRP A 78 -0.50 -12.86 -5.53
N TYR A 79 0.38 -12.75 -4.54
CA TYR A 79 1.74 -13.26 -4.71
C TYR A 79 1.60 -14.78 -4.85
N GLU A 80 1.54 -15.28 -6.09
CA GLU A 80 1.83 -16.69 -6.34
C GLU A 80 3.20 -16.94 -5.68
N PRO A 81 3.29 -17.84 -4.68
CA PRO A 81 4.56 -18.14 -4.08
C PRO A 81 5.43 -18.71 -5.19
N ASP A 82 6.45 -17.94 -5.58
CA ASP A 82 7.42 -18.36 -6.58
C ASP A 82 7.91 -19.75 -6.18
N GLY A 83 7.60 -20.71 -7.04
CA GLY A 83 7.67 -22.13 -6.74
C GLY A 83 9.07 -22.55 -6.35
N SER A 84 9.35 -22.54 -5.05
CA SER A 84 10.39 -23.38 -4.47
C SER A 84 9.92 -24.83 -4.51
N ASN A 85 9.75 -25.38 -5.72
CA ASN A 85 9.70 -26.81 -5.91
C ASN A 85 11.12 -27.36 -5.72
N ARG A 86 11.50 -27.52 -4.45
CA ARG A 86 12.64 -28.35 -4.07
C ARG A 86 12.31 -29.79 -4.47
N CYS A 87 12.64 -30.15 -5.71
CA CYS A 87 12.73 -31.55 -6.12
C CYS A 87 13.95 -32.17 -5.44
N GLY A 88 13.75 -32.65 -4.22
CA GLY A 88 14.64 -33.57 -3.54
C GLY A 88 13.83 -34.79 -3.09
N ALA A 89 13.68 -35.78 -3.98
CA ALA A 89 13.45 -37.19 -3.66
C ALA A 89 13.41 -37.99 -4.97
N GLY A 90 14.35 -38.92 -5.12
CA GLY A 90 14.49 -39.84 -6.26
C GLY A 90 15.87 -40.47 -6.29
#